data_AF-A0A7X3GFP6-F1
#
_entry.id   AF-A0A7X3GFP6-F1
#
_cell.length_a   1.000
_cell.length_b   1.000
_cell.length_c   1.000
_cell.angle_alpha   90.00
_cell.angle_beta   90.00
_cell.angle_gamma   90.00
#
_symmetry.space_group_name_H-M   'P 1'
#
loop_
_entity.id
_entity.type
_entity.pdbx_description
1 polymer ?
#
loop_
_entity_poly.entity_id
_entity_poly.type
_entity_poly.pdbx_seq_one_letter_code
_entity_poly.pdbx_strand_id
1 'polypeptide(L)'
;MFPSYTAPGPFITYDISNCCKEEFIRDFEEQAVVAFQQCTLPGELIYALDWQHEGYLVDARLEFPRQPPESVDSGDWIISIHPDGDYHFFLARDFSWGNLGHPWEQTITVYGEKLIGCLLQNEPRMLQKVLLRG
;
A
#
# COMPACT_ATOMS: atom_id res chain seq x y z
N MET A 1 -16.30 7.96 -15.46
CA MET A 1 -16.22 7.20 -14.20
C MET A 1 -15.09 6.22 -14.38
N PHE A 2 -14.07 6.29 -13.53
CA PHE A 2 -12.99 5.29 -13.54
C PHE A 2 -13.51 3.98 -12.96
N PRO A 3 -12.90 2.82 -13.28
CA PRO A 3 -13.02 1.62 -12.45
C PRO A 3 -12.85 1.99 -10.97
N SER A 4 -13.58 1.35 -10.07
CA SER A 4 -13.55 1.72 -8.66
C SER A 4 -13.71 0.49 -7.78
N TYR A 5 -13.48 0.66 -6.49
CA TYR A 5 -13.60 -0.37 -5.47
C TYR A 5 -14.42 0.17 -4.30
N THR A 6 -14.94 -0.74 -3.46
CA THR A 6 -15.58 -0.38 -2.20
C THR A 6 -14.80 -1.02 -1.07
N ALA A 7 -14.20 -0.19 -0.21
CA ALA A 7 -13.44 -0.66 0.94
C ALA A 7 -14.40 -1.09 2.08
N PRO A 8 -14.12 -2.21 2.78
CA PRO A 8 -14.83 -2.57 4.00
C PRO A 8 -14.62 -1.52 5.11
N GLY A 9 -15.64 -1.30 5.96
CA GLY A 9 -15.48 -0.47 7.15
C GLY A 9 -14.73 -1.21 8.27
N PRO A 10 -13.92 -0.51 9.08
CA PRO A 10 -13.62 0.92 8.99
C PRO A 10 -12.55 1.21 7.94
N PHE A 11 -12.63 2.37 7.28
CA PHE A 11 -11.65 2.82 6.30
C PHE A 11 -11.39 4.33 6.33
N ILE A 12 -10.23 4.73 5.82
CA ILE A 12 -9.83 6.13 5.60
C ILE A 12 -9.24 6.25 4.19
N THR A 13 -9.75 7.20 3.41
CA THR A 13 -9.20 7.55 2.10
C THR A 13 -8.42 8.86 2.20
N TYR A 14 -7.18 8.85 1.74
CA TYR A 14 -6.26 9.98 1.73
C TYR A 14 -6.04 10.49 0.30
N ASP A 15 -5.92 11.80 0.15
CA ASP A 15 -5.46 12.46 -1.07
C ASP A 15 -3.92 12.47 -1.08
N ILE A 16 -3.34 11.97 -2.16
CA ILE A 16 -1.88 11.91 -2.37
C ILE A 16 -1.44 12.73 -3.60
N SER A 17 -2.33 13.53 -4.18
CA SER A 17 -2.08 14.29 -5.42
C SER A 17 -0.88 15.24 -5.36
N ASN A 18 -0.54 15.72 -4.16
CA ASN A 18 0.57 16.64 -3.91
C ASN A 18 1.84 15.94 -3.39
N CYS A 19 1.86 14.61 -3.31
CA CYS A 19 2.91 13.81 -2.67
C CYS A 19 3.76 13.04 -3.69
N CYS A 20 4.00 13.60 -4.87
CA CYS A 20 4.73 12.95 -5.95
C CYS A 20 6.26 13.00 -5.85
N LYS A 21 6.82 13.57 -4.78
CA LYS A 21 8.28 13.57 -4.60
C LYS A 21 8.74 12.23 -4.05
N GLU A 22 9.87 11.76 -4.55
CA GLU A 22 10.55 10.53 -4.12
C GLU A 22 10.67 10.38 -2.59
N GLU A 23 10.95 11.49 -1.89
CA GLU A 23 11.08 11.51 -0.43
C GLU A 23 9.78 11.15 0.32
N PHE A 24 8.62 11.50 -0.24
CA PHE A 24 7.31 11.15 0.33
C PHE A 24 6.90 9.73 -0.01
N ILE A 25 7.21 9.29 -1.23
CA ILE A 25 6.95 7.93 -1.70
C ILE A 25 7.74 6.95 -0.84
N ARG A 26 9.06 7.12 -0.74
CA ARG A 26 9.92 6.26 0.07
C ARG A 26 9.52 6.21 1.54
N ASP A 27 9.22 7.37 2.13
CA ASP A 27 8.73 7.46 3.51
C ASP A 27 7.45 6.65 3.70
N PHE A 28 6.47 6.83 2.80
CA PHE A 28 5.21 6.10 2.85
C PHE A 28 5.40 4.59 2.70
N GLU A 29 6.20 4.17 1.73
CA GLU A 29 6.51 2.77 1.46
C GLU A 29 7.16 2.09 2.68
N GLU A 30 8.19 2.72 3.26
CA GLU A 30 8.86 2.24 4.46
C GLU A 30 7.88 2.12 5.65
N GLN A 31 7.06 3.14 5.89
CA GLN A 31 6.08 3.11 6.99
C GLN A 31 4.95 2.09 6.74
N ALA A 32 4.55 1.88 5.49
CA ALA A 32 3.55 0.89 5.12
C ALA A 32 4.08 -0.53 5.34
N VAL A 33 5.33 -0.82 4.97
CA VAL A 33 5.95 -2.12 5.27
C VAL A 33 6.03 -2.36 6.77
N VAL A 34 6.44 -1.37 7.56
CA VAL A 34 6.45 -1.49 9.04
C VAL A 34 5.04 -1.77 9.56
N ALA A 35 4.01 -1.11 9.03
CA ALA A 35 2.63 -1.36 9.41
C ALA A 35 2.15 -2.76 9.02
N PHE A 36 2.51 -3.25 7.84
CA PHE A 36 2.21 -4.62 7.41
C PHE A 36 2.86 -5.65 8.32
N GLN A 37 4.13 -5.44 8.71
CA GLN A 37 4.85 -6.30 9.65
C GLN A 37 4.19 -6.36 11.03
N GLN A 38 3.64 -5.24 11.51
CA GLN A 38 2.86 -5.19 12.75
C GLN A 38 1.49 -5.89 12.58
N CYS A 39 0.97 -5.91 11.36
CA CYS A 39 -0.30 -6.56 11.02
C CYS A 39 -0.19 -8.07 10.78
N THR A 40 1.00 -8.61 10.55
CA THR A 40 1.21 -10.03 10.22
C THR A 40 1.98 -10.81 11.28
N LEU A 41 1.70 -12.10 11.37
CA LEU A 41 2.49 -13.08 12.11
C LEU A 41 3.69 -13.58 11.27
N PRO A 42 4.75 -14.13 11.90
CA PRO A 42 5.83 -14.80 11.16
C PRO A 42 5.31 -15.89 10.20
N GLY A 43 5.68 -15.83 8.92
CA GLY A 43 5.23 -16.77 7.89
C GLY A 43 3.84 -16.48 7.33
N GLU A 44 3.16 -15.43 7.79
CA GLU A 44 1.87 -15.02 7.27
C GLU A 44 2.04 -14.25 5.96
N LEU A 45 1.46 -14.78 4.89
CA LEU A 45 1.48 -14.17 3.57
C LEU A 45 0.32 -13.18 3.40
N ILE A 46 0.57 -12.09 2.69
CA ILE A 46 -0.41 -11.11 2.23
C ILE A 46 -0.39 -11.06 0.70
N TYR A 47 -1.47 -10.58 0.09
CA TYR A 47 -1.50 -10.31 -1.35
C TYR A 47 -0.83 -8.97 -1.63
N ALA A 48 0.04 -8.94 -2.63
CA ALA A 48 0.54 -7.73 -3.29
C ALA A 48 0.10 -7.80 -4.76
N LEU A 49 -0.69 -6.85 -5.21
CA LEU A 49 -1.32 -6.85 -6.53
C LEU A 49 -1.03 -5.54 -7.25
N ASP A 50 -0.61 -5.65 -8.50
CA ASP A 50 -0.51 -4.57 -9.47
C ASP A 50 -1.47 -4.89 -10.62
N TRP A 51 -2.43 -4.00 -10.87
CA TRP A 51 -3.52 -4.26 -11.81
C TRP A 51 -3.01 -4.27 -13.27
N GLN A 52 -3.37 -5.35 -13.99
CA GLN A 52 -2.79 -5.79 -15.28
C GLN A 52 -1.41 -6.44 -15.23
N HIS A 53 -0.78 -6.53 -14.05
CA HIS A 53 0.50 -7.19 -13.84
C HIS A 53 0.38 -8.44 -12.95
N GLU A 54 1.52 -9.07 -12.66
CA GLU A 54 1.58 -10.23 -11.79
C GLU A 54 1.22 -9.88 -10.35
N GLY A 55 0.47 -10.77 -9.68
CA GLY A 55 0.21 -10.67 -8.25
C GLY A 55 1.10 -11.64 -7.47
N TYR A 56 1.60 -11.20 -6.31
CA TYR A 56 2.47 -12.00 -5.45
C TYR A 56 1.84 -12.27 -4.09
N LEU A 57 2.21 -13.40 -3.50
CA LEU A 57 2.07 -13.63 -2.07
C LEU A 57 3.39 -13.27 -1.41
N VAL A 58 3.35 -12.31 -0.49
CA VAL A 58 4.56 -11.80 0.18
C VAL A 58 4.45 -11.99 1.69
N ASP A 59 5.55 -12.40 2.32
CA ASP A 59 5.69 -12.29 3.78
C ASP A 59 6.26 -10.91 4.08
N ALA A 60 5.44 -10.03 4.64
CA ALA A 60 5.85 -8.64 4.90
C ALA A 60 7.02 -8.51 5.89
N ARG A 61 7.32 -9.57 6.64
CA ARG A 61 8.39 -9.63 7.65
C ARG A 61 9.72 -10.10 7.08
N LEU A 62 9.73 -10.52 5.82
CA LEU A 62 10.94 -10.77 5.04
C LEU A 62 11.26 -9.56 4.16
N GLU A 63 12.37 -9.63 3.43
CA GLU A 63 12.68 -8.62 2.42
C GLU A 63 11.61 -8.64 1.33
N PHE A 64 11.03 -7.47 1.04
CA PHE A 64 10.07 -7.32 -0.05
C PHE A 64 10.75 -7.64 -1.39
N PRO A 65 10.06 -8.35 -2.30
CA PRO A 65 10.63 -8.68 -3.60
C PRO A 65 11.11 -7.43 -4.34
N ARG A 66 12.34 -7.48 -4.87
CA ARG A 66 12.97 -6.38 -5.61
C ARG A 66 13.21 -6.75 -7.07
N GLN A 67 13.20 -5.74 -7.92
CA GLN A 67 13.60 -5.83 -9.31
C GLN A 67 15.05 -6.32 -9.43
N PRO A 68 15.35 -7.17 -10.42
CA PRO A 68 16.65 -7.81 -10.53
C PRO A 68 17.75 -6.80 -10.96
N PRO A 69 19.03 -7.07 -10.66
CA PRO A 69 20.15 -6.15 -10.90
C PRO A 69 20.31 -5.68 -12.35
N GLU A 70 19.86 -6.48 -13.31
CA GLU A 70 19.93 -6.19 -14.74
C GLU A 70 18.79 -5.31 -15.28
N SER A 71 17.78 -5.01 -14.46
CA SER A 71 16.67 -4.13 -14.84
C SER A 71 17.05 -2.65 -14.73
N VAL A 72 16.34 -1.78 -15.46
CA VAL A 72 16.51 -0.31 -15.36
C VAL A 72 16.15 0.19 -13.96
N ASP A 73 15.21 -0.50 -13.30
CA ASP A 73 14.66 -0.18 -11.99
C ASP A 73 15.28 -1.07 -10.90
N SER A 74 16.53 -1.51 -11.10
CA SER A 74 17.23 -2.44 -10.21
C SER A 74 17.23 -1.96 -8.76
N GLY A 75 16.73 -2.81 -7.87
CA GLY A 75 16.67 -2.53 -6.44
C GLY A 75 15.35 -1.92 -5.99
N ASP A 76 14.48 -1.47 -6.91
CA ASP A 76 13.12 -1.04 -6.58
C ASP A 76 12.25 -2.26 -6.24
N TRP A 77 11.13 -2.04 -5.56
CA TRP A 77 10.20 -3.13 -5.29
C TRP A 77 9.53 -3.61 -6.57
N ILE A 78 9.26 -4.91 -6.65
CA ILE A 78 8.55 -5.48 -7.81
C ILE A 78 7.15 -4.87 -7.92
N ILE A 79 6.48 -4.66 -6.78
CA ILE A 79 5.21 -3.94 -6.69
C ILE A 79 5.41 -2.78 -5.71
N SER A 80 5.28 -1.55 -6.19
CA SER A 80 5.31 -0.35 -5.33
C SER A 80 4.05 -0.30 -4.45
N ILE A 81 4.16 0.24 -3.23
CA ILE A 81 2.95 0.51 -2.42
C ILE A 81 2.27 1.80 -2.88
N HIS A 82 3.04 2.72 -3.46
CA HIS A 82 2.50 3.93 -4.05
C HIS A 82 1.96 3.65 -5.47
N PRO A 83 0.72 4.05 -5.80
CA PRO A 83 0.19 3.83 -7.13
C PRO A 83 0.93 4.72 -8.16
N ASP A 84 1.55 4.11 -9.16
CA ASP A 84 2.41 4.77 -10.17
C ASP A 84 1.78 4.83 -11.57
N GLY A 85 0.49 4.56 -11.68
CA GLY A 85 -0.23 4.52 -12.97
C GLY A 85 -1.29 3.43 -13.00
N ASP A 86 -1.06 2.36 -12.25
CA ASP A 86 -1.97 1.23 -12.05
C ASP A 86 -2.47 1.12 -10.59
N TYR A 87 -3.48 0.27 -10.36
CA TYR A 87 -3.95 -0.02 -9.01
C TYR A 87 -2.96 -0.90 -8.28
N HIS A 88 -2.62 -0.49 -7.07
CA HIS A 88 -1.67 -1.18 -6.21
C HIS A 88 -2.38 -1.58 -4.92
N PHE A 89 -2.60 -2.88 -4.72
CA PHE A 89 -3.35 -3.40 -3.56
C PHE A 89 -2.49 -4.31 -2.70
N PHE A 90 -2.48 -4.03 -1.40
CA PHE A 90 -1.88 -4.89 -0.38
C PHE A 90 -2.97 -5.34 0.58
N LEU A 91 -3.25 -6.65 0.63
CA LEU A 91 -4.42 -7.19 1.32
C LEU A 91 -4.03 -8.34 2.24
N ALA A 92 -4.59 -8.35 3.45
CA ALA A 92 -4.59 -9.55 4.29
C ALA A 92 -5.25 -10.72 3.53
N ARG A 93 -4.78 -11.96 3.73
CA ARG A 93 -5.38 -13.12 3.04
C ARG A 93 -6.84 -13.39 3.41
N ASP A 94 -7.24 -12.98 4.61
CA ASP A 94 -8.62 -13.03 5.09
C ASP A 94 -9.41 -11.75 4.76
N PHE A 95 -8.80 -10.81 4.04
CA PHE A 95 -9.33 -9.49 3.71
C PHE A 95 -9.74 -8.65 4.93
N SER A 96 -9.20 -8.94 6.11
CA SER A 96 -9.49 -8.19 7.34
C SER A 96 -8.94 -6.76 7.34
N TRP A 97 -7.90 -6.50 6.54
CA TRP A 97 -7.31 -5.18 6.33
C TRP A 97 -6.70 -5.08 4.94
N GLY A 98 -6.51 -3.84 4.46
CA GLY A 98 -5.85 -3.59 3.20
C GLY A 98 -5.47 -2.14 2.93
N ASN A 99 -4.52 -1.96 2.02
CA ASN A 99 -4.07 -0.70 1.46
C ASN A 99 -4.39 -0.70 -0.04
N LEU A 100 -5.19 0.26 -0.48
CA LEU A 100 -5.74 0.34 -1.83
C LEU A 100 -5.30 1.63 -2.52
N GLY A 101 -4.30 1.56 -3.40
CA GLY A 101 -3.86 2.68 -4.23
C GLY A 101 -4.75 2.86 -5.46
N HIS A 102 -5.30 4.05 -5.66
CA HIS A 102 -6.04 4.42 -6.86
C HIS A 102 -5.24 5.43 -7.69
N PRO A 103 -4.74 5.04 -8.89
CA PRO A 103 -3.81 5.88 -9.65
C PRO A 103 -4.46 7.15 -10.18
N TRP A 104 -5.66 7.04 -10.77
CA TRP A 104 -6.31 8.18 -11.43
C TRP A 104 -6.99 9.17 -10.48
N GLU A 105 -7.50 8.69 -9.34
CA GLU A 105 -8.02 9.57 -8.29
C GLU A 105 -6.89 10.14 -7.42
N GLN A 106 -5.67 9.61 -7.54
CA GLN A 106 -4.53 9.93 -6.69
C GLN A 106 -4.90 9.82 -5.21
N THR A 107 -5.46 8.67 -4.85
CA THR A 107 -5.88 8.36 -3.49
C THR A 107 -5.30 7.05 -3.00
N ILE A 108 -5.18 6.97 -1.68
CA ILE A 108 -4.90 5.73 -0.97
C ILE A 108 -6.01 5.49 0.03
N THR A 109 -6.68 4.34 -0.07
CA THR A 109 -7.68 3.91 0.91
C THR A 109 -7.11 2.82 1.79
N VAL A 110 -7.04 3.06 3.09
CA VAL A 110 -6.63 2.07 4.08
C VAL A 110 -7.88 1.60 4.82
N TYR A 111 -8.06 0.28 4.94
CA TYR A 111 -9.15 -0.29 5.71
C TYR A 111 -8.69 -1.35 6.70
N GLY A 112 -9.54 -1.60 7.71
CA GLY A 112 -9.28 -2.51 8.82
C GLY A 112 -8.63 -1.80 10.00
N GLU A 113 -9.25 -1.90 11.17
CA GLU A 113 -8.85 -1.25 12.43
C GLU A 113 -7.37 -1.42 12.74
N LYS A 114 -6.84 -2.64 12.54
CA LYS A 114 -5.45 -2.98 12.82
C LYS A 114 -4.48 -2.17 11.96
N LEU A 115 -4.65 -2.18 10.63
CA LEU A 115 -3.75 -1.47 9.72
C LEU A 115 -3.87 0.05 9.89
N ILE A 116 -5.09 0.56 10.08
CA ILE A 116 -5.31 1.99 10.35
C ILE A 116 -4.54 2.41 11.60
N GLY A 117 -4.64 1.64 12.69
CA GLY A 117 -3.91 1.91 13.93
C GLY A 117 -2.40 1.93 13.74
N CYS A 118 -1.85 0.94 13.02
CA CYS A 118 -0.42 0.87 12.71
C CYS A 118 0.06 2.07 11.90
N LEU A 119 -0.66 2.49 10.86
CA LEU A 119 -0.28 3.64 10.04
C LEU A 119 -0.40 4.96 10.79
N LEU A 120 -1.40 5.12 11.66
CA LEU A 120 -1.50 6.29 12.53
C LEU A 120 -0.33 6.39 13.51
N GLN A 121 0.18 5.25 14.00
CA GLN A 121 1.36 5.22 14.85
C GLN A 121 2.66 5.53 14.09
N ASN A 122 2.76 5.09 12.84
CA ASN A 122 3.94 5.28 12.01
C ASN A 122 4.00 6.66 11.34
N GLU A 123 2.88 7.37 11.28
CA GLU A 123 2.75 8.74 10.76
C GLU A 123 3.42 9.00 9.40
N PRO A 124 3.09 8.23 8.33
CA PRO A 124 3.64 8.50 7.00
C PRO A 124 3.28 9.91 6.54
N ARG A 125 4.27 10.62 5.99
CA ARG A 125 4.15 12.02 5.55
C ARG A 125 3.15 12.21 4.41
N MET A 126 2.87 11.15 3.67
CA MET A 126 1.91 11.15 2.56
C MET A 126 0.45 11.10 3.05
N LEU A 127 0.15 10.43 4.17
CA LEU A 127 -1.23 10.20 4.63
C LEU A 127 -1.73 11.31 5.56
N GLN A 128 -1.71 12.56 5.08
CA GLN A 128 -2.04 13.74 5.89
C GLN A 128 -3.40 14.35 5.56
N LYS A 129 -3.83 14.27 4.29
CA LYS A 129 -5.06 14.90 3.80
C LYS A 129 -6.16 13.85 3.65
N VAL A 130 -7.05 13.77 4.64
CA VAL A 130 -8.20 12.84 4.59
C VAL A 130 -9.32 13.39 3.73
N LEU A 131 -9.80 12.56 2.79
CA LEU A 131 -10.95 12.82 1.94
C LEU A 131 -12.24 12.21 2.50
N LEU A 132 -12.17 10.96 2.96
CA LEU A 132 -13.33 10.18 3.39
C LEU A 132 -12.99 9.26 4.56
N ARG A 133 -13.98 9.03 5.41
CA ARG A 133 -13.98 7.98 6.45
C ARG A 133 -15.29 7.22 6.38
N GLY A 134 -15.26 5.93 6.65
CA GLY A 134 -16.43 5.06 6.73
C GLY A 134 -16.19 3.85 7.62
#